data_AF-A0A7S0R6R7-F1
#
_entry.id   AF-A0A7S0R6R7-F1
#
_cell.length_a   1.000
_cell.length_b   1.000
_cell.length_c   1.000
_cell.angle_alpha   90.00
_cell.angle_beta   90.00
_cell.angle_gamma   90.00
#
_symmetry.space_group_name_H-M   'P 1'
#
loop_
_entity.id
_entity.type
_entity.pdbx_description
1 polymer ?
#
loop_
_entity_poly.entity_id
_entity_poly.type
_entity_poly.pdbx_seq_one_letter_code
_entity_poly.pdbx_strand_id
1 'polypeptide(L)'
;TSYLELITTYKALLGEKRNEVSTLEKRYRSGLEQIYEAEEQVGVMKKELIELQPVLEKTSKETDEMLIVIDKETITANAKKEVVEKDAAAADVSAAAAKAIKDDCEGELAVAMPMLEAALQALNTLTKNDITEVKSMKSPPSGVKLVMEAVCIMKNIKPRKINDPNGGIKKVDDYWGPSQALLAEPTFLSDLETYDKDNIDPKIVERIKPFVADPNFEPEVVKKASKAAYGLCCWVRAMESYDRVAKVVGPKKLKLAEAEAEFAELMEGLNKKKAELKEVEDKVAELNRQLAEMQAKKQQLEEDVDLCSKKLVRAEKLISGLGGEKARWTEVANTLAHDYTNLTGDIMLSSGYIAY
;
A
#
# COMPACT_ATOMS: atom_id res chain seq x y z
N THR A 1 -42.33 -57.83 88.87
CA THR A 1 -41.39 -56.69 88.72
C THR A 1 -40.37 -56.99 87.63
N SER A 2 -39.62 -58.10 87.71
CA SER A 2 -38.60 -58.51 86.71
C SER A 2 -39.09 -58.68 85.24
N TYR A 3 -40.33 -59.14 84.98
CA TYR A 3 -40.84 -59.22 83.58
C TYR A 3 -41.05 -57.86 82.89
N LEU A 4 -41.50 -56.84 83.64
CA LEU A 4 -41.65 -55.48 83.09
C LEU A 4 -40.29 -54.80 82.88
N GLU A 5 -39.33 -55.10 83.74
CA GLU A 5 -37.93 -54.67 83.57
C GLU A 5 -37.32 -55.33 82.31
N LEU A 6 -37.57 -56.62 82.07
CA LEU A 6 -37.15 -57.30 80.83
C LEU A 6 -37.66 -56.57 79.56
N ILE A 7 -38.97 -56.28 79.46
CA ILE A 7 -39.55 -55.63 78.28
C ILE A 7 -38.98 -54.22 78.08
N THR A 8 -38.79 -53.49 79.18
CA THR A 8 -38.27 -52.11 79.12
C THR A 8 -36.81 -52.10 78.68
N THR A 9 -35.99 -52.97 79.26
CA THR A 9 -34.58 -53.17 78.88
C THR A 9 -34.45 -53.64 77.44
N TYR A 10 -35.28 -54.60 77.00
CA TYR A 10 -35.30 -55.07 75.61
C TYR A 10 -35.60 -53.95 74.61
N LYS A 11 -36.66 -53.15 74.84
CA LYS A 11 -37.02 -52.06 73.94
C LYS A 11 -35.93 -50.99 73.85
N ALA A 12 -35.33 -50.62 74.99
CA ALA A 12 -34.27 -49.63 75.04
C ALA A 12 -33.01 -50.12 74.30
N LEU A 13 -32.50 -51.31 74.67
CA LEU A 13 -31.30 -51.89 74.06
C LEU A 13 -31.49 -52.19 72.58
N LEU A 14 -32.68 -52.67 72.17
CA LEU A 14 -32.95 -52.96 70.76
C LEU A 14 -32.98 -51.66 69.93
N GLY A 15 -33.58 -50.59 70.45
CA GLY A 15 -33.60 -49.29 69.78
C GLY A 15 -32.20 -48.71 69.64
N GLU A 16 -31.41 -48.75 70.71
CA GLU A 16 -30.02 -48.28 70.72
C GLU A 16 -29.16 -49.08 69.73
N LYS A 17 -29.19 -50.42 69.79
CA LYS A 17 -28.37 -51.28 68.93
C LYS A 17 -28.79 -51.26 67.47
N ARG A 18 -30.09 -51.16 67.16
CA ARG A 18 -30.55 -50.95 65.77
C ARG A 18 -30.04 -49.62 65.22
N ASN A 19 -30.09 -48.54 66.00
CA ASN A 19 -29.56 -47.25 65.56
C ASN A 19 -28.05 -47.30 65.34
N GLU A 20 -27.30 -47.94 66.24
CA GLU A 20 -25.84 -48.11 66.12
C GLU A 20 -25.47 -48.89 64.84
N VAL A 21 -26.04 -50.09 64.66
CA VAL A 21 -25.78 -50.95 63.50
C VAL A 21 -26.23 -50.27 62.20
N SER A 22 -27.42 -49.67 62.16
CA SER A 22 -27.90 -48.97 60.96
C SER A 22 -27.03 -47.76 60.60
N THR A 23 -26.55 -47.00 61.59
CA THR A 23 -25.68 -45.85 61.35
C THR A 23 -24.32 -46.29 60.80
N LEU A 24 -23.74 -47.35 61.37
CA LEU A 24 -22.49 -47.94 60.88
C LEU A 24 -22.64 -48.50 59.46
N GLU A 25 -23.71 -49.26 59.19
CA GLU A 25 -23.99 -49.81 57.86
C GLU A 25 -24.11 -48.69 56.82
N LYS A 26 -24.91 -47.66 57.11
CA LYS A 26 -25.08 -46.48 56.22
C LYS A 26 -23.75 -45.80 55.93
N ARG A 27 -22.87 -45.68 56.94
CA ARG A 27 -21.54 -45.08 56.78
C ARG A 27 -20.67 -45.90 55.82
N TYR A 28 -20.64 -47.23 55.96
CA TYR A 28 -19.90 -48.09 55.04
C TYR A 28 -20.47 -48.05 53.62
N ARG A 29 -21.80 -48.11 53.47
CA ARG A 29 -22.46 -48.01 52.15
C ARG A 29 -22.18 -46.69 51.45
N SER A 30 -22.26 -45.57 52.17
CA SER A 30 -21.92 -44.25 51.63
C SER A 30 -20.45 -44.16 51.21
N GLY A 31 -19.53 -44.74 52.00
CA GLY A 31 -18.11 -44.82 51.64
C GLY A 31 -17.86 -45.67 50.39
N LEU A 32 -18.57 -46.78 50.22
CA LEU A 32 -18.51 -47.62 49.02
C LEU A 32 -19.03 -46.88 47.78
N GLU A 33 -20.15 -46.16 47.90
CA GLU A 33 -20.71 -45.33 46.82
C GLU A 33 -19.68 -44.32 46.32
N GLN A 34 -19.01 -43.61 47.22
CA GLN A 34 -17.94 -42.67 46.87
C GLN A 34 -16.74 -43.35 46.17
N ILE A 35 -16.40 -44.58 46.55
CA ILE A 35 -15.33 -45.35 45.86
C ILE A 35 -15.76 -45.70 44.43
N TYR A 36 -17.01 -46.14 44.23
CA TYR A 36 -17.51 -46.46 42.90
C TYR A 36 -17.58 -45.24 41.98
N GLU A 37 -18.05 -44.09 42.49
CA GLU A 37 -18.04 -42.82 41.75
C GLU A 37 -16.61 -42.41 41.34
N ALA A 38 -15.64 -42.56 42.24
CA ALA A 38 -14.24 -42.27 41.95
C ALA A 38 -13.64 -43.22 40.89
N GLU A 39 -13.99 -44.51 40.91
CA GLU A 39 -13.59 -45.47 39.87
C GLU A 39 -14.19 -45.12 38.50
N GLU A 40 -15.44 -44.69 38.45
CA GLU A 40 -16.10 -44.23 37.23
C GLU A 40 -15.40 -42.99 36.64
N GLN A 41 -15.14 -41.98 37.47
CA GLN A 41 -14.43 -40.77 37.05
C GLN A 41 -13.02 -41.07 36.52
N VAL A 42 -12.30 -42.01 37.14
CA VAL A 42 -11.01 -42.51 36.62
C VAL A 42 -11.18 -43.15 35.25
N GLY A 43 -12.24 -43.94 35.06
CA GLY A 43 -12.57 -44.54 33.76
C GLY A 43 -12.82 -43.50 32.67
N VAL A 44 -13.54 -42.42 32.98
CA VAL A 44 -13.79 -41.30 32.05
C VAL A 44 -12.49 -40.58 31.72
N MET A 45 -11.70 -40.17 32.72
CA MET A 45 -10.41 -39.49 32.49
C MET A 45 -9.44 -40.33 31.64
N LYS A 46 -9.42 -41.66 31.81
CA LYS A 46 -8.59 -42.55 30.97
C LYS A 46 -8.98 -42.47 29.50
N LYS A 47 -10.28 -42.47 29.20
CA LYS A 47 -10.79 -42.36 27.83
C LYS A 47 -10.42 -41.00 27.23
N GLU A 48 -10.66 -39.92 27.98
CA GLU A 48 -10.27 -38.57 27.55
C GLU A 48 -8.78 -38.47 27.23
N LEU A 49 -7.90 -39.06 28.07
CA LEU A 49 -6.46 -39.06 27.83
C LEU A 49 -6.08 -39.82 26.54
N ILE A 50 -6.71 -40.98 26.29
CA ILE A 50 -6.49 -41.79 25.07
C ILE A 50 -6.97 -41.04 23.82
N GLU A 51 -8.04 -40.25 23.93
CA GLU A 51 -8.57 -39.45 22.82
C GLU A 51 -7.74 -38.18 22.56
N LEU A 52 -7.20 -37.54 23.61
CA LEU A 52 -6.42 -36.30 23.49
C LEU A 52 -5.01 -36.53 22.93
N GLN A 53 -4.33 -37.61 23.32
CA GLN A 53 -2.96 -37.91 22.85
C GLN A 53 -2.78 -37.90 21.32
N PRO A 54 -3.59 -38.61 20.51
CA PRO A 54 -3.44 -38.60 19.06
C PRO A 54 -3.76 -37.23 18.45
N VAL A 55 -4.69 -36.47 19.05
CA VAL A 55 -5.01 -35.10 18.61
C VAL A 55 -3.81 -34.17 18.84
N LEU A 56 -3.14 -34.29 19.98
CA LEU A 56 -1.92 -33.54 20.28
C LEU A 56 -0.78 -33.89 19.31
N GLU A 57 -0.54 -35.19 19.07
CA GLU A 57 0.52 -35.63 18.15
C GLU A 57 0.25 -35.12 16.73
N LYS A 58 -0.99 -35.23 16.25
CA LYS A 58 -1.40 -34.70 14.95
C LYS A 58 -1.21 -33.19 14.87
N THR A 59 -1.69 -32.44 15.86
CA THR A 59 -1.55 -30.97 15.92
C THR A 59 -0.08 -30.55 15.93
N SER A 60 0.78 -31.29 16.64
CA SER A 60 2.22 -31.03 16.65
C SER A 60 2.83 -31.22 15.26
N LYS A 61 2.55 -32.33 14.59
CA LYS A 61 3.07 -32.59 13.23
C LYS A 61 2.62 -31.53 12.24
N GLU A 62 1.34 -31.17 12.24
CA GLU A 62 0.81 -30.12 11.36
C GLU A 62 1.46 -28.75 11.65
N THR A 63 1.75 -28.45 12.92
CA THR A 63 2.48 -27.22 13.31
C THR A 63 3.91 -27.22 12.78
N ASP A 64 4.62 -28.36 12.89
CA ASP A 64 5.99 -28.51 12.41
C ASP A 64 6.07 -28.42 10.87
N GLU A 65 5.09 -29.01 10.17
CA GLU A 65 4.97 -28.89 8.71
C GLU A 65 4.68 -27.45 8.27
N MET A 66 3.81 -26.74 8.99
CA MET A 66 3.50 -25.34 8.72
C MET A 66 4.74 -24.44 8.85
N LEU A 67 5.58 -24.68 9.87
CA LEU A 67 6.85 -23.96 10.04
C LEU A 67 7.76 -24.09 8.81
N ILE A 68 7.89 -25.31 8.27
CA ILE A 68 8.71 -25.56 7.07
C ILE A 68 8.17 -24.79 5.85
N VAL A 69 6.85 -24.71 5.72
CA VAL A 69 6.22 -23.93 4.64
C VAL A 69 6.47 -22.44 4.83
N ILE A 70 6.31 -21.91 6.04
CA ILE A 70 6.58 -20.50 6.36
C ILE A 70 8.03 -20.14 6.05
N ASP A 71 8.99 -20.98 6.42
CA ASP A 71 10.41 -20.74 6.15
C ASP A 71 10.68 -20.63 4.64
N LYS A 72 10.13 -21.55 3.83
CA LYS A 72 10.28 -21.53 2.37
C LYS A 72 9.64 -20.31 1.72
N GLU A 73 8.42 -19.96 2.13
CA GLU A 73 7.71 -18.80 1.61
C GLU A 73 8.41 -17.49 2.04
N THR A 74 8.94 -17.43 3.26
CA THR A 74 9.72 -16.28 3.77
C THR A 74 11.01 -16.07 2.98
N ILE A 75 11.75 -17.15 2.67
CA ILE A 75 12.94 -17.06 1.81
C ILE A 75 12.56 -16.54 0.43
N THR A 76 11.45 -17.03 -0.13
CA THR A 76 10.94 -16.60 -1.45
C THR A 76 10.53 -15.13 -1.43
N ALA A 77 9.83 -14.67 -0.39
CA ALA A 77 9.46 -13.27 -0.19
C ALA A 77 10.70 -12.36 -0.13
N ASN A 78 11.70 -12.74 0.67
CA ASN A 78 12.93 -11.96 0.81
C ASN A 78 13.71 -11.87 -0.50
N ALA A 79 13.82 -12.97 -1.25
CA ALA A 79 14.47 -12.96 -2.56
C ALA A 79 13.74 -12.04 -3.56
N LYS A 80 12.40 -12.09 -3.60
CA LYS A 80 11.60 -11.17 -4.43
C LYS A 80 11.74 -9.72 -3.99
N LYS A 81 11.79 -9.46 -2.68
CA LYS A 81 11.97 -8.13 -2.11
C LYS A 81 13.28 -7.49 -2.54
N GLU A 82 14.38 -8.23 -2.51
CA GLU A 82 15.69 -7.74 -2.96
C GLU A 82 15.67 -7.35 -4.45
N VAL A 83 14.97 -8.11 -5.29
CA VAL A 83 14.79 -7.78 -6.72
C VAL A 83 13.96 -6.51 -6.88
N VAL A 84 12.85 -6.39 -6.15
CA VAL A 84 11.99 -5.19 -6.17
C VAL A 84 12.74 -3.95 -5.71
N GLU A 85 13.59 -4.06 -4.69
CA GLU A 85 14.41 -2.94 -4.20
C GLU A 85 15.44 -2.49 -5.24
N LYS A 86 16.11 -3.43 -5.92
CA LYS A 86 17.03 -3.13 -7.03
C LYS A 86 16.33 -2.46 -8.20
N ASP A 87 15.17 -2.97 -8.60
CA ASP A 87 14.38 -2.41 -9.69
C ASP A 87 13.80 -1.03 -9.34
N ALA A 88 13.40 -0.82 -8.07
CA ALA A 88 12.96 0.48 -7.58
C ALA A 88 14.09 1.51 -7.64
N ALA A 89 15.30 1.15 -7.21
CA ALA A 89 16.46 2.02 -7.33
C ALA A 89 16.79 2.37 -8.79
N ALA A 90 16.66 1.41 -9.72
CA ALA A 90 16.83 1.66 -11.15
C ALA A 90 15.75 2.61 -11.70
N ALA A 91 14.50 2.45 -11.27
CA ALA A 91 13.41 3.36 -11.64
C ALA A 91 13.63 4.77 -11.10
N ASP A 92 14.13 4.92 -9.87
CA ASP A 92 14.47 6.23 -9.29
C ASP A 92 15.58 6.95 -10.06
N VAL A 93 16.60 6.20 -10.52
CA VAL A 93 17.67 6.75 -11.37
C VAL A 93 17.12 7.20 -12.72
N SER A 94 16.25 6.40 -13.34
CA SER A 94 15.59 6.75 -14.61
C SER A 94 14.68 7.98 -14.45
N ALA A 95 13.91 8.06 -13.36
CA ALA A 95 13.10 9.23 -13.02
C ALA A 95 13.95 10.50 -12.85
N ALA A 96 15.08 10.39 -12.16
CA ALA A 96 16.01 11.51 -11.97
C ALA A 96 16.61 11.97 -13.31
N ALA A 97 16.96 11.03 -14.20
CA ALA A 97 17.47 11.35 -15.53
C ALA A 97 16.42 12.07 -16.39
N ALA A 98 15.19 11.56 -16.45
CA ALA A 98 14.08 12.22 -17.16
C ALA A 98 13.80 13.62 -16.61
N LYS A 99 13.79 13.76 -15.27
CA LYS A 99 13.63 15.06 -14.61
C LYS A 99 14.74 16.04 -14.96
N ALA A 100 16.01 15.60 -14.94
CA ALA A 100 17.13 16.47 -15.30
C ALA A 100 17.05 16.97 -16.75
N ILE A 101 16.65 16.11 -17.70
CA ILE A 101 16.44 16.49 -19.10
C ILE A 101 15.28 17.50 -19.21
N LYS A 102 14.20 17.26 -18.47
CA LYS A 102 13.04 18.17 -18.43
C LYS A 102 13.41 19.54 -17.89
N ASP A 103 14.08 19.61 -16.75
CA ASP A 103 14.49 20.85 -16.10
C ASP A 103 15.43 21.66 -17.03
N ASP A 104 16.33 20.98 -17.75
CA ASP A 104 17.21 21.58 -18.75
C ASP A 104 16.43 22.09 -19.99
N CYS A 105 15.43 21.36 -20.46
CA CYS A 105 14.53 21.83 -21.53
C CYS A 105 13.75 23.08 -21.12
N GLU A 106 13.17 23.07 -19.92
CA GLU A 106 12.39 24.18 -19.38
C GLU A 106 13.26 25.42 -19.15
N GLY A 107 14.50 25.23 -18.67
CA GLY A 107 15.48 26.31 -18.52
C GLY A 107 15.84 27.00 -19.83
N GLU A 108 16.07 26.24 -20.90
CA GLU A 108 16.36 26.79 -22.23
C GLU A 108 15.14 27.51 -22.82
N LEU A 109 13.94 26.92 -22.68
CA LEU A 109 12.69 27.55 -23.12
C LEU A 109 12.40 28.85 -22.37
N ALA A 110 12.75 28.95 -21.09
CA ALA A 110 12.58 30.15 -20.28
C ALA A 110 13.40 31.35 -20.79
N VAL A 111 14.41 31.14 -21.64
CA VAL A 111 15.16 32.23 -22.30
C VAL A 111 14.32 32.89 -23.40
N ALA A 112 13.56 32.11 -24.18
CA ALA A 112 12.81 32.62 -25.34
C ALA A 112 11.34 32.96 -25.03
N MET A 113 10.71 32.25 -24.09
CA MET A 113 9.28 32.43 -23.77
C MET A 113 8.94 33.87 -23.32
N PRO A 114 9.69 34.52 -22.42
CA PRO A 114 9.38 35.90 -22.01
C PRO A 114 9.50 36.89 -23.16
N MET A 115 10.46 36.68 -24.08
CA MET A 115 10.63 37.54 -25.26
C MET A 115 9.45 37.39 -26.23
N LEU A 116 8.97 36.15 -26.41
CA LEU A 116 7.81 35.85 -27.24
C LEU A 116 6.52 36.44 -26.66
N GLU A 117 6.29 36.26 -25.36
CA GLU A 117 5.14 36.82 -24.67
C GLU A 117 5.14 38.35 -24.71
N ALA A 118 6.28 38.99 -24.42
CA ALA A 118 6.43 40.44 -24.51
C ALA A 118 6.19 40.96 -25.94
N ALA A 119 6.64 40.23 -26.96
CA ALA A 119 6.39 40.58 -28.35
C ALA A 119 4.91 40.46 -28.74
N LEU A 120 4.24 39.38 -28.34
CA LEU A 120 2.80 39.19 -28.58
C LEU A 120 1.97 40.23 -27.84
N GLN A 121 2.37 40.61 -26.62
CA GLN A 121 1.73 41.72 -25.90
C GLN A 121 1.94 43.04 -26.64
N ALA A 122 3.15 43.34 -27.12
CA ALA A 122 3.43 44.54 -27.89
C ALA A 122 2.61 44.59 -29.19
N LEU A 123 2.43 43.45 -29.88
CA LEU A 123 1.54 43.33 -31.04
C LEU A 123 0.08 43.62 -30.70
N ASN A 124 -0.42 43.10 -29.58
CA ASN A 124 -1.79 43.33 -29.10
C ASN A 124 -2.07 44.80 -28.73
N THR A 125 -1.02 45.60 -28.44
CA THR A 125 -1.17 47.04 -28.22
C THR A 125 -1.29 47.86 -29.50
N LEU A 126 -1.08 47.26 -30.68
CA LEU A 126 -1.16 47.93 -31.97
C LEU A 126 -2.62 48.07 -32.42
N THR A 127 -3.04 49.30 -32.70
CA THR A 127 -4.37 49.55 -33.27
C THR A 127 -4.32 49.60 -34.80
N LYS A 128 -5.48 49.43 -35.45
CA LYS A 128 -5.61 49.59 -36.92
C LYS A 128 -5.18 50.98 -37.42
N ASN A 129 -5.31 52.00 -36.56
CA ASN A 129 -4.88 53.35 -36.88
C ASN A 129 -3.35 53.47 -36.93
N ASP A 130 -2.65 52.84 -35.98
CA ASP A 130 -1.18 52.81 -35.94
C ASP A 130 -0.58 52.13 -37.19
N ILE A 131 -1.23 51.06 -37.68
CA ILE A 131 -0.85 50.35 -38.91
C ILE A 131 -1.11 51.22 -40.15
N THR A 132 -2.25 51.91 -40.18
CA THR A 132 -2.61 52.82 -41.29
C THR A 132 -1.66 54.00 -41.38
N GLU A 133 -1.20 54.53 -40.24
CA GLU A 133 -0.21 55.60 -40.17
C GLU A 133 1.11 55.18 -40.82
N VAL A 134 1.68 54.04 -40.42
CA VAL A 134 2.92 53.50 -41.02
C VAL A 134 2.76 53.25 -42.52
N LYS A 135 1.63 52.70 -42.96
CA LYS A 135 1.34 52.47 -44.37
C LYS A 135 1.31 53.76 -45.20
N SER A 136 0.77 54.84 -44.65
CA SER A 136 0.57 56.13 -45.33
C SER A 136 1.85 56.96 -45.52
N MET A 137 2.98 56.54 -44.93
CA MET A 137 4.26 57.24 -45.03
C MET A 137 4.82 57.18 -46.45
N LYS A 138 4.99 58.35 -47.09
CA LYS A 138 5.60 58.47 -48.42
C LYS A 138 7.12 58.25 -48.40
N SER A 139 7.78 58.60 -47.29
CA SER A 139 9.21 58.37 -47.06
C SER A 139 9.41 57.96 -45.59
N PRO A 140 9.35 56.66 -45.28
CA PRO A 140 9.48 56.18 -43.91
C PRO A 140 10.92 56.34 -43.37
N PRO A 141 11.09 56.56 -42.05
CA PRO A 141 12.40 56.56 -41.40
C PRO A 141 13.16 55.24 -41.63
N SER A 142 14.49 55.29 -41.56
CA SER A 142 15.35 54.11 -41.77
C SER A 142 14.97 52.94 -40.86
N GLY A 143 14.70 53.17 -39.58
CA GLY A 143 14.28 52.13 -38.64
C GLY A 143 12.96 51.46 -39.02
N VAL A 144 11.99 52.21 -39.57
CA VAL A 144 10.71 51.66 -40.03
C VAL A 144 10.90 50.83 -41.29
N LYS A 145 11.75 51.28 -42.23
CA LYS A 145 12.10 50.50 -43.44
C LYS A 145 12.73 49.16 -43.08
N LEU A 146 13.70 49.16 -42.16
CA LEU A 146 14.39 47.95 -41.72
C LEU A 146 13.45 46.94 -41.06
N VAL A 147 12.56 47.41 -40.17
CA VAL A 147 11.55 46.55 -39.51
C VAL A 147 10.58 45.96 -40.51
N MET A 148 10.09 46.75 -41.45
CA MET A 148 9.14 46.27 -42.45
C MET A 148 9.78 45.31 -43.46
N GLU A 149 11.04 45.52 -43.81
CA GLU A 149 11.84 44.57 -44.59
C GLU A 149 11.99 43.24 -43.86
N ALA A 150 12.35 43.27 -42.57
CA ALA A 150 12.49 42.06 -41.76
C ALA A 150 11.16 41.29 -41.62
N VAL A 151 10.03 41.98 -41.42
CA VAL A 151 8.70 41.34 -41.39
C VAL A 151 8.33 40.71 -42.75
N CYS A 152 8.63 41.39 -43.86
CA CYS A 152 8.42 40.83 -45.20
C CYS A 152 9.27 39.58 -45.45
N ILE A 153 10.51 39.55 -44.97
CA ILE A 153 11.38 38.39 -45.04
C ILE A 153 10.81 37.23 -44.21
N MET A 154 10.34 37.49 -42.99
CA MET A 154 9.70 36.49 -42.11
C MET A 154 8.43 35.87 -42.73
N LYS A 155 7.64 36.65 -43.47
CA LYS A 155 6.47 36.17 -44.22
C LYS A 155 6.80 35.62 -45.61
N ASN A 156 8.08 35.51 -45.97
CA ASN A 156 8.57 35.02 -47.27
C ASN A 156 8.04 35.82 -48.48
N ILE A 157 7.88 37.14 -48.32
CA ILE A 157 7.43 38.05 -49.38
C ILE A 157 8.63 38.51 -50.21
N LYS A 158 8.51 38.42 -51.54
CA LYS A 158 9.59 38.78 -52.47
C LYS A 158 9.70 40.31 -52.61
N PRO A 159 10.93 40.85 -52.73
CA PRO A 159 11.13 42.28 -52.97
C PRO A 159 10.64 42.70 -54.36
N ARG A 160 10.34 43.98 -54.51
CA ARG A 160 10.07 44.59 -55.80
C ARG A 160 11.34 45.25 -56.31
N LYS A 161 11.75 44.94 -57.54
CA LYS A 161 12.90 45.59 -58.17
C LYS A 161 12.53 47.00 -58.63
N ILE A 162 13.15 48.00 -58.04
CA ILE A 162 12.99 49.41 -58.43
C ILE A 162 14.33 49.99 -58.90
N ASN A 163 14.29 51.11 -59.61
CA ASN A 163 15.49 51.85 -59.98
C ASN A 163 16.08 52.53 -58.72
N ASP A 164 17.40 52.58 -58.62
CA ASP A 164 18.12 53.13 -57.47
C ASP A 164 17.64 54.55 -57.10
N PRO A 165 17.12 54.78 -55.87
CA PRO A 165 16.68 56.09 -55.40
C PRO A 165 17.78 57.17 -55.40
N ASN A 166 19.07 56.77 -55.43
CA ASN A 166 20.23 57.67 -55.46
C ASN A 166 20.80 57.92 -56.87
N GLY A 167 20.06 57.55 -57.93
CA GLY A 167 20.40 57.91 -59.31
C GLY A 167 21.31 56.93 -60.07
N GLY A 168 21.43 55.69 -59.58
CA GLY A 168 22.16 54.60 -60.25
C GLY A 168 21.34 53.83 -61.30
N ILE A 169 22.03 53.23 -62.28
CA ILE A 169 21.43 52.36 -63.34
C ILE A 169 21.09 50.94 -62.80
N LYS A 170 21.46 50.63 -61.56
CA LYS A 170 21.25 49.30 -60.94
C LYS A 170 19.83 49.18 -60.37
N LYS A 171 19.17 48.05 -60.62
CA LYS A 171 17.90 47.70 -59.98
C LYS A 171 18.19 47.25 -58.54
N VAL A 172 17.60 47.94 -57.57
CA VAL A 172 17.72 47.62 -56.14
C VAL A 172 16.45 46.89 -55.71
N ASP A 173 16.62 45.90 -54.84
CA ASP A 173 15.50 45.18 -54.23
C ASP A 173 14.87 46.09 -53.16
N ASP A 174 13.64 46.55 -53.40
CA ASP A 174 12.87 47.36 -52.46
C ASP A 174 11.77 46.52 -51.82
N TYR A 175 11.80 46.47 -50.49
CA TYR A 175 10.77 45.81 -49.69
C TYR A 175 9.62 46.76 -49.30
N TRP A 176 9.77 48.08 -49.45
CA TRP A 176 8.75 49.02 -48.99
C TRP A 176 7.41 48.88 -49.72
N GLY A 177 7.43 48.79 -51.06
CA GLY A 177 6.20 48.54 -51.84
C GLY A 177 5.45 47.27 -51.41
N PRO A 178 6.12 46.10 -51.32
CA PRO A 178 5.56 44.89 -50.74
C PRO A 178 5.10 45.02 -49.28
N SER A 179 5.84 45.74 -48.43
CA SER A 179 5.46 46.01 -47.04
C SER A 179 4.15 46.79 -46.93
N GLN A 180 3.92 47.78 -47.81
CA GLN A 180 2.66 48.53 -47.84
C GLN A 180 1.46 47.67 -48.26
N ALA A 181 1.69 46.67 -49.11
CA ALA A 181 0.67 45.69 -49.48
C ALA A 181 0.36 44.75 -48.31
N LEU A 182 1.39 44.27 -47.60
CA LEU A 182 1.23 43.44 -46.41
C LEU A 182 0.48 44.17 -45.28
N LEU A 183 0.82 45.44 -45.01
CA LEU A 183 0.11 46.29 -44.05
C LEU A 183 -1.33 46.63 -44.47
N ALA A 184 -1.70 46.41 -45.74
CA ALA A 184 -3.06 46.61 -46.22
C ALA A 184 -3.98 45.41 -45.94
N GLU A 185 -3.41 44.25 -45.59
CA GLU A 185 -4.18 43.04 -45.34
C GLU A 185 -4.90 43.13 -43.99
N PRO A 186 -6.23 42.88 -43.94
CA PRO A 186 -6.99 42.98 -42.70
C PRO A 186 -6.62 41.90 -41.68
N THR A 187 -6.01 40.79 -42.12
CA THR A 187 -5.56 39.67 -41.29
C THR A 187 -4.14 39.82 -40.77
N PHE A 188 -3.42 40.87 -41.15
CA PHE A 188 -1.98 41.02 -40.88
C PHE A 188 -1.58 40.73 -39.43
N LEU A 189 -2.25 41.33 -38.43
CA LEU A 189 -1.94 41.09 -37.02
C LEU A 189 -2.24 39.64 -36.59
N SER A 190 -3.41 39.12 -36.98
CA SER A 190 -3.80 37.73 -36.71
C SER A 190 -2.78 36.76 -37.30
N ASP A 191 -2.27 37.05 -38.49
CA ASP A 191 -1.30 36.22 -39.21
C ASP A 191 0.12 36.28 -38.61
N LEU A 192 0.40 37.26 -37.76
CA LEU A 192 1.63 37.35 -36.96
C LEU A 192 1.48 36.63 -35.61
N GLU A 193 0.29 36.68 -35.02
CA GLU A 193 -0.04 35.95 -33.79
C GLU A 193 -0.10 34.44 -34.01
N THR A 194 -0.73 33.98 -35.10
CA THR A 194 -0.84 32.55 -35.45
C THR A 194 0.32 32.07 -36.32
N TYR A 195 1.44 32.80 -36.36
CA TYR A 195 2.60 32.42 -37.15
C TYR A 195 3.19 31.09 -36.64
N ASP A 196 3.53 30.20 -37.57
CA ASP A 196 4.14 28.91 -37.26
C ASP A 196 5.61 29.09 -36.82
N LYS A 197 5.76 29.45 -35.56
CA LYS A 197 7.05 29.62 -34.88
C LYS A 197 7.85 28.33 -34.74
N ASP A 198 7.20 27.17 -34.88
CA ASP A 198 7.80 25.86 -34.68
C ASP A 198 8.41 25.30 -36.00
N ASN A 199 8.03 25.84 -37.16
CA ASN A 199 8.52 25.40 -38.49
C ASN A 199 8.98 26.56 -39.40
N ILE A 200 9.88 27.43 -38.92
CA ILE A 200 10.43 28.52 -39.74
C ILE A 200 11.49 27.99 -40.71
N ASP A 201 11.41 28.34 -42.01
CA ASP A 201 12.42 27.94 -43.00
C ASP A 201 13.81 28.48 -42.59
N PRO A 202 14.85 27.63 -42.49
CA PRO A 202 16.20 28.06 -42.13
C PRO A 202 16.74 29.22 -42.99
N LYS A 203 16.34 29.31 -44.26
CA LYS A 203 16.72 30.41 -45.16
C LYS A 203 16.15 31.76 -44.74
N ILE A 204 14.97 31.77 -44.12
CA ILE A 204 14.34 32.99 -43.60
C ILE A 204 15.13 33.48 -42.39
N VAL A 205 15.44 32.59 -41.45
CA VAL A 205 16.20 32.93 -40.24
C VAL A 205 17.60 33.44 -40.56
N GLU A 206 18.32 32.79 -41.49
CA GLU A 206 19.64 33.24 -41.95
C GLU A 206 19.61 34.66 -42.52
N ARG A 207 18.52 35.04 -43.20
CA ARG A 207 18.34 36.38 -43.75
C ARG A 207 17.99 37.42 -42.69
N ILE A 208 17.43 37.00 -41.55
CA ILE A 208 17.03 37.88 -40.44
C ILE A 208 18.17 38.15 -39.46
N LYS A 209 19.11 37.21 -39.29
CA LYS A 209 20.27 37.35 -38.40
C LYS A 209 21.02 38.70 -38.54
N PRO A 210 21.33 39.20 -39.75
CA PRO A 210 22.01 40.48 -39.91
C PRO A 210 21.18 41.68 -39.43
N PHE A 211 19.84 41.60 -39.53
CA PHE A 211 18.94 42.66 -39.04
C PHE A 211 18.91 42.69 -37.53
N VAL A 212 18.79 41.54 -36.87
CA VAL A 212 18.79 41.45 -35.40
C VAL A 212 20.12 41.90 -34.79
N ALA A 213 21.23 41.73 -35.51
CA ALA A 213 22.55 42.19 -35.11
C ALA A 213 22.82 43.69 -35.37
N ASP A 214 21.97 44.38 -36.15
CA ASP A 214 22.13 45.80 -36.45
C ASP A 214 21.69 46.66 -35.24
N PRO A 215 22.54 47.57 -34.72
CA PRO A 215 22.16 48.50 -33.66
C PRO A 215 20.94 49.38 -33.96
N ASN A 216 20.63 49.61 -35.24
CA ASN A 216 19.44 50.36 -35.67
C ASN A 216 18.14 49.55 -35.58
N PHE A 217 18.24 48.23 -35.35
CA PHE A 217 17.13 47.30 -35.18
C PHE A 217 16.89 46.93 -33.70
N GLU A 218 17.37 47.75 -32.77
CA GLU A 218 17.06 47.59 -31.35
C GLU A 218 15.68 48.19 -31.06
N PRO A 219 14.77 47.51 -30.32
CA PRO A 219 13.42 48.01 -30.07
C PRO A 219 13.40 49.44 -29.52
N GLU A 220 14.29 49.81 -28.61
CA GLU A 220 14.35 51.17 -28.04
C GLU A 220 14.74 52.25 -29.07
N VAL A 221 15.51 51.89 -30.11
CA VAL A 221 15.85 52.80 -31.22
C VAL A 221 14.67 52.95 -32.17
N VAL A 222 14.04 51.82 -32.51
CA VAL A 222 12.86 51.78 -33.39
C VAL A 222 11.66 52.49 -32.77
N LYS A 223 11.48 52.40 -31.45
CA LYS A 223 10.40 53.06 -30.70
C LYS A 223 10.42 54.58 -30.85
N LYS A 224 11.60 55.19 -31.00
CA LYS A 224 11.75 56.63 -31.26
C LYS A 224 11.27 57.03 -32.65
N ALA A 225 11.27 56.10 -33.60
CA ALA A 225 10.80 56.33 -34.97
C ALA A 225 9.31 56.02 -35.11
N SER A 226 8.81 54.93 -34.53
CA SER A 226 7.39 54.58 -34.55
C SER A 226 7.04 53.56 -33.46
N LYS A 227 5.94 53.81 -32.74
CA LYS A 227 5.36 52.86 -31.78
C LYS A 227 4.86 51.58 -32.47
N ALA A 228 4.37 51.70 -33.70
CA ALA A 228 3.93 50.55 -34.48
C ALA A 228 5.09 49.66 -34.93
N ALA A 229 6.20 50.28 -35.33
CA ALA A 229 7.41 49.55 -35.71
C ALA A 229 8.08 48.87 -34.49
N TYR A 230 7.90 49.40 -33.27
CA TYR A 230 8.41 48.78 -32.05
C TYR A 230 7.83 47.37 -31.82
N GLY A 231 6.51 47.20 -31.87
CA GLY A 231 5.88 45.89 -31.66
C GLY A 231 6.31 44.85 -32.71
N LEU A 232 6.43 45.28 -33.96
CA LEU A 232 6.93 44.44 -35.06
C LEU A 232 8.42 44.09 -34.90
N CYS A 233 9.25 45.01 -34.43
CA CYS A 233 10.67 44.77 -34.13
C CYS A 233 10.83 43.74 -32.99
N CYS A 234 10.09 43.90 -31.89
CA CYS A 234 10.06 42.93 -30.80
C CYS A 234 9.65 41.53 -31.28
N TRP A 235 8.64 41.45 -32.14
CA TRP A 235 8.18 40.18 -32.73
C TRP A 235 9.23 39.49 -33.58
N VAL A 236 9.90 40.20 -34.50
CA VAL A 236 10.95 39.58 -35.32
C VAL A 236 12.11 39.05 -34.45
N ARG A 237 12.53 39.81 -33.43
CA ARG A 237 13.60 39.39 -32.50
C ARG A 237 13.18 38.21 -31.64
N ALA A 238 11.93 38.18 -31.18
CA ALA A 238 11.39 37.07 -30.41
C ALA A 238 11.29 35.79 -31.24
N MET A 239 10.89 35.88 -32.51
CA MET A 239 10.80 34.73 -33.41
C MET A 239 12.18 34.15 -33.76
N GLU A 240 13.20 34.99 -33.97
CA GLU A 240 14.58 34.52 -34.14
C GLU A 240 15.12 33.84 -32.88
N SER A 241 14.90 34.44 -31.71
CA SER A 241 15.33 33.86 -30.43
C SER A 241 14.60 32.55 -30.13
N TYR A 242 13.30 32.45 -30.46
CA TYR A 242 12.52 31.22 -30.31
C TYR A 242 13.02 30.13 -31.26
N ASP A 243 13.24 30.40 -32.55
CA ASP A 243 13.79 29.41 -33.50
C ASP A 243 15.15 28.87 -33.03
N ARG A 244 16.03 29.75 -32.54
CA ARG A 244 17.33 29.35 -32.00
C ARG A 244 17.18 28.39 -30.82
N VAL A 245 16.29 28.71 -29.87
CA VAL A 245 16.03 27.87 -28.70
C VAL A 245 15.29 26.58 -29.10
N ALA A 246 14.31 26.65 -30.01
CA ALA A 246 13.56 25.50 -30.49
C ALA A 246 14.46 24.46 -31.17
N LYS A 247 15.51 24.89 -31.89
CA LYS A 247 16.53 23.98 -32.46
C LYS A 247 17.37 23.27 -31.40
N VAL A 248 17.61 23.90 -30.26
CA VAL A 248 18.34 23.29 -29.13
C VAL A 248 17.42 22.37 -28.33
N VAL A 249 16.17 22.79 -28.11
CA VAL A 249 15.17 22.08 -27.29
C VAL A 249 14.53 20.91 -28.04
N GLY A 250 14.38 20.98 -29.36
CA GLY A 250 13.83 19.91 -30.21
C GLY A 250 14.45 18.53 -29.96
N PRO A 251 15.77 18.35 -30.09
CA PRO A 251 16.42 17.07 -29.79
C PRO A 251 16.32 16.70 -28.30
N LYS A 252 16.32 17.68 -27.38
CA LYS A 252 16.16 17.40 -25.94
C LYS A 252 14.75 16.91 -25.60
N LYS A 253 13.70 17.44 -26.26
CA LYS A 253 12.31 16.97 -26.14
C LYS A 253 12.15 15.54 -26.63
N LEU A 254 12.82 15.17 -27.73
CA LEU A 254 12.80 13.79 -28.21
C LEU A 254 13.46 12.85 -27.19
N LYS A 255 14.63 13.23 -26.67
CA LYS A 255 15.31 12.47 -25.61
C LYS A 255 14.48 12.39 -24.32
N LEU A 256 13.76 13.45 -23.96
CA LEU A 256 12.84 13.44 -22.83
C LEU A 256 11.72 12.42 -23.05
N ALA A 257 11.10 12.41 -24.24
CA ALA A 257 10.05 11.45 -24.56
C ALA A 257 10.56 9.99 -24.54
N GLU A 258 11.78 9.75 -25.04
CA GLU A 258 12.44 8.43 -24.95
C GLU A 258 12.69 8.02 -23.49
N ALA A 259 13.22 8.92 -22.66
CA ALA A 259 13.48 8.66 -21.24
C ALA A 259 12.18 8.47 -20.43
N GLU A 260 11.12 9.22 -20.72
CA GLU A 260 9.80 9.06 -20.10
C GLU A 260 9.15 7.73 -20.49
N ALA A 261 9.32 7.29 -21.75
CA ALA A 261 8.84 5.99 -22.20
C ALA A 261 9.57 4.84 -21.51
N GLU A 262 10.91 4.89 -21.42
CA GLU A 262 11.71 3.91 -20.70
C GLU A 262 11.32 3.86 -19.21
N PHE A 263 11.14 5.03 -18.57
CA PHE A 263 10.68 5.11 -17.18
C PHE A 263 9.29 4.48 -17.00
N ALA A 264 8.36 4.71 -17.93
CA ALA A 264 7.02 4.14 -17.87
C ALA A 264 7.04 2.61 -17.96
N GLU A 265 7.83 2.04 -18.87
CA GLU A 265 8.01 0.58 -18.98
C GLU A 265 8.63 -0.03 -17.70
N LEU A 266 9.65 0.64 -17.15
CA LEU A 266 10.27 0.23 -15.88
C LEU A 266 9.26 0.25 -14.73
N MET A 267 8.45 1.30 -14.62
CA MET A 267 7.41 1.41 -13.60
C MET A 267 6.31 0.36 -13.74
N GLU A 268 5.90 0.02 -14.96
CA GLU A 268 4.95 -1.06 -15.20
C GLU A 268 5.50 -2.41 -14.71
N GLY A 269 6.76 -2.72 -15.07
CA GLY A 269 7.45 -3.92 -14.62
C GLY A 269 7.62 -3.97 -13.11
N LEU A 270 8.01 -2.84 -12.49
CA LEU A 270 8.17 -2.72 -11.04
C LEU A 270 6.83 -2.91 -10.31
N ASN A 271 5.74 -2.35 -10.83
CA ASN A 271 4.42 -2.49 -10.21
C ASN A 271 3.92 -3.93 -10.26
N LYS A 272 4.16 -4.67 -11.35
CA LYS A 272 3.87 -6.11 -11.42
C LYS A 272 4.64 -6.89 -10.36
N LYS A 273 5.95 -6.65 -10.25
CA LYS A 273 6.81 -7.30 -9.24
C LYS A 273 6.42 -6.93 -7.81
N LYS A 274 6.03 -5.67 -7.55
CA LYS A 274 5.50 -5.22 -6.25
C LYS A 274 4.19 -5.92 -5.90
N ALA A 275 3.30 -6.11 -6.86
CA ALA A 275 2.06 -6.86 -6.66
C ALA A 275 2.35 -8.32 -6.30
N GLU A 276 3.25 -8.99 -7.05
CA GLU A 276 3.66 -10.35 -6.74
C GLU A 276 4.36 -10.48 -5.37
N LEU A 277 5.19 -9.50 -4.99
CA LEU A 277 5.80 -9.46 -3.66
C LEU A 277 4.73 -9.37 -2.59
N LYS A 278 3.75 -8.47 -2.77
CA LYS A 278 2.65 -8.28 -1.84
C LYS A 278 1.82 -9.57 -1.64
N GLU A 279 1.52 -10.29 -2.71
CA GLU A 279 0.80 -11.57 -2.61
C GLU A 279 1.55 -12.59 -1.76
N VAL A 280 2.88 -12.68 -1.91
CA VAL A 280 3.71 -13.61 -1.12
C VAL A 280 3.82 -13.13 0.32
N GLU A 281 3.99 -11.83 0.57
CA GLU A 281 4.02 -11.26 1.94
C GLU A 281 2.68 -11.47 2.67
N ASP A 282 1.55 -11.24 2.00
CA ASP A 282 0.21 -11.46 2.55
C ASP A 282 0.00 -12.95 2.87
N LYS A 283 0.49 -13.86 2.01
CA LYS A 283 0.47 -15.31 2.27
C LYS A 283 1.32 -15.68 3.50
N VAL A 284 2.53 -15.14 3.62
CA VAL A 284 3.39 -15.38 4.79
C VAL A 284 2.74 -14.85 6.06
N ALA A 285 2.10 -13.68 6.02
CA ALA A 285 1.39 -13.11 7.17
C ALA A 285 0.22 -14.01 7.60
N GLU A 286 -0.56 -14.51 6.66
CA GLU A 286 -1.66 -15.44 6.94
C GLU A 286 -1.17 -16.77 7.53
N LEU A 287 -0.10 -17.34 6.97
CA LEU A 287 0.49 -18.58 7.51
C LEU A 287 1.01 -18.38 8.94
N ASN A 288 1.64 -17.23 9.24
CA ASN A 288 2.07 -16.89 10.60
C ASN A 288 0.89 -16.74 11.57
N ARG A 289 -0.24 -16.19 11.12
CA ARG A 289 -1.47 -16.11 11.91
C ARG A 289 -2.00 -17.51 12.25
N GLN A 290 -2.09 -18.39 11.25
CA GLN A 290 -2.50 -19.79 11.44
C GLN A 290 -1.54 -20.55 12.35
N LEU A 291 -0.24 -20.32 12.23
CA LEU A 291 0.77 -20.91 13.11
C LEU A 291 0.54 -20.50 14.57
N ALA A 292 0.28 -19.22 14.84
CA ALA A 292 0.01 -18.75 16.20
C ALA A 292 -1.24 -19.40 16.79
N GLU A 293 -2.30 -19.55 16.00
CA GLU A 293 -3.53 -20.23 16.42
C GLU A 293 -3.27 -21.73 16.71
N MET A 294 -2.51 -22.42 15.85
CA MET A 294 -2.15 -23.82 16.03
C MET A 294 -1.22 -24.03 17.24
N GLN A 295 -0.25 -23.13 17.47
CA GLN A 295 0.62 -23.17 18.65
C GLN A 295 -0.15 -22.97 19.94
N ALA A 296 -1.08 -22.01 19.97
CA ALA A 296 -1.95 -21.81 21.14
C ALA A 296 -2.81 -23.05 21.42
N LYS A 297 -3.37 -23.67 20.37
CA LYS A 297 -4.13 -24.92 20.50
C LYS A 297 -3.26 -26.08 20.97
N LYS A 298 -2.03 -26.21 20.42
CA LYS A 298 -1.07 -27.23 20.84
C LYS A 298 -0.73 -27.07 22.32
N GLN A 299 -0.43 -25.85 22.77
CA GLN A 299 -0.13 -25.57 24.17
C GLN A 299 -1.31 -25.93 25.08
N GLN A 300 -2.54 -25.56 24.72
CA GLN A 300 -3.72 -25.94 25.50
C GLN A 300 -3.87 -27.46 25.60
N LEU A 301 -3.68 -28.20 24.49
CA LEU A 301 -3.73 -29.66 24.48
C LEU A 301 -2.62 -30.28 25.34
N GLU A 302 -1.41 -29.73 25.34
CA GLU A 302 -0.31 -30.17 26.20
C GLU A 302 -0.64 -29.98 27.68
N GLU A 303 -1.20 -28.83 28.03
CA GLU A 303 -1.66 -28.53 29.40
C GLU A 303 -2.79 -29.46 29.85
N ASP A 304 -3.78 -29.72 28.98
CA ASP A 304 -4.90 -30.61 29.28
C ASP A 304 -4.44 -32.07 29.46
N VAL A 305 -3.54 -32.55 28.60
CA VAL A 305 -2.94 -33.89 28.68
C VAL A 305 -2.11 -34.05 29.96
N ASP A 306 -1.27 -33.06 30.29
CA ASP A 306 -0.45 -33.07 31.50
C ASP A 306 -1.33 -33.05 32.77
N LEU A 307 -2.35 -32.20 32.81
CA LEU A 307 -3.29 -32.11 33.93
C LEU A 307 -4.06 -33.42 34.11
N CYS A 308 -4.60 -33.98 33.02
CA CYS A 308 -5.35 -35.24 33.05
C CYS A 308 -4.45 -36.40 33.50
N SER A 309 -3.22 -36.49 32.97
CA SER A 309 -2.23 -37.49 33.37
C SER A 309 -1.90 -37.40 34.87
N LYS A 310 -1.64 -36.18 35.39
CA LYS A 310 -1.37 -35.95 36.82
C LYS A 310 -2.57 -36.33 37.70
N LYS A 311 -3.79 -35.99 37.29
CA LYS A 311 -5.03 -36.38 38.00
C LYS A 311 -5.21 -37.89 38.01
N LEU A 312 -4.98 -38.55 36.88
CA LEU A 312 -5.07 -40.00 36.74
C LEU A 312 -4.11 -40.71 37.67
N VAL A 313 -2.82 -40.34 37.67
CA VAL A 313 -1.81 -40.95 38.56
C VAL A 313 -2.22 -40.84 40.03
N ARG A 314 -2.74 -39.69 40.45
CA ARG A 314 -3.21 -39.47 41.83
C ARG A 314 -4.44 -40.32 42.14
N ALA A 315 -5.41 -40.36 41.23
CA ALA A 315 -6.65 -41.09 41.41
C ALA A 315 -6.42 -42.61 41.40
N GLU A 316 -5.58 -43.13 40.50
CA GLU A 316 -5.18 -44.54 40.47
C GLU A 316 -4.48 -44.97 41.76
N LYS A 317 -3.59 -44.13 42.30
CA LYS A 317 -2.94 -44.39 43.58
C LYS A 317 -3.95 -44.46 44.72
N LEU A 318 -4.95 -43.59 44.72
CA LEU A 318 -6.01 -43.57 45.73
C LEU A 318 -6.92 -44.80 45.63
N ILE A 319 -7.37 -45.15 44.42
CA ILE A 319 -8.20 -46.34 44.17
C ILE A 319 -7.44 -47.62 44.49
N SER A 320 -6.18 -47.73 44.09
CA SER A 320 -5.33 -48.88 44.42
C SER A 320 -5.14 -49.02 45.92
N GLY A 321 -4.91 -47.90 46.63
CA GLY A 321 -4.78 -47.87 48.08
C GLY A 321 -6.09 -48.14 48.84
N LEU A 322 -7.25 -47.98 48.18
CA LEU A 322 -8.58 -48.26 48.75
C LEU A 322 -9.16 -49.61 48.28
N GLY A 323 -8.48 -50.34 47.40
CA GLY A 323 -9.00 -51.59 46.84
C GLY A 323 -9.19 -52.69 47.90
N GLY A 324 -8.25 -52.79 48.87
CA GLY A 324 -8.38 -53.69 50.01
C GLY A 324 -9.48 -53.26 50.97
N GLU A 325 -9.59 -51.95 51.23
CA GLU A 325 -10.61 -51.33 52.06
C GLU A 325 -12.01 -51.52 51.46
N LYS A 326 -12.16 -51.44 50.14
CA LYS A 326 -13.43 -51.68 49.43
C LYS A 326 -13.95 -53.10 49.69
N ALA A 327 -13.09 -54.10 49.55
CA ALA A 327 -13.46 -55.49 49.85
C ALA A 327 -13.88 -55.63 51.32
N ARG A 328 -13.07 -55.08 52.24
CA ARG A 328 -13.35 -55.11 53.68
C ARG A 328 -14.65 -54.38 54.06
N TRP A 329 -14.90 -53.20 53.51
CA TRP A 329 -16.11 -52.42 53.77
C TRP A 329 -17.36 -53.08 53.20
N THR A 330 -17.23 -53.76 52.06
CA THR A 330 -18.31 -54.57 51.48
C THR A 330 -18.67 -55.72 52.41
N GLU A 331 -17.67 -56.46 52.89
CA GLU A 331 -17.88 -57.55 53.85
C GLU A 331 -18.51 -57.04 55.16
N VAL A 332 -17.97 -55.98 55.75
CA VAL A 332 -18.49 -55.39 57.00
C VAL A 332 -19.92 -54.86 56.82
N ALA A 333 -20.23 -54.20 55.70
CA ALA A 333 -21.59 -53.73 55.43
C ALA A 333 -22.58 -54.90 55.30
N ASN A 334 -22.16 -56.01 54.68
CA ASN A 334 -22.99 -57.21 54.56
C ASN A 334 -23.20 -57.90 55.92
N THR A 335 -22.15 -58.00 56.74
CA THR A 335 -22.24 -58.54 58.10
C THR A 335 -23.16 -57.68 58.97
N LEU A 336 -23.01 -56.36 58.94
CA LEU A 336 -23.88 -55.44 59.69
C LEU A 336 -25.35 -55.54 59.24
N ALA A 337 -25.62 -55.73 57.94
CA ALA A 337 -26.98 -55.96 57.45
C ALA A 337 -27.59 -57.26 57.98
N HIS A 338 -26.77 -58.32 58.10
CA HIS A 338 -27.18 -59.57 58.71
C HIS A 338 -27.41 -59.43 60.23
N ASP A 339 -26.49 -58.79 60.95
CA ASP A 339 -26.59 -58.52 62.38
C ASP A 339 -27.82 -57.66 62.71
N TYR A 340 -28.15 -56.68 61.86
CA TYR A 340 -29.36 -55.87 61.99
C TYR A 340 -30.63 -56.73 62.03
N THR A 341 -30.67 -57.81 61.25
CA THR A 341 -31.80 -58.74 61.21
C THR A 341 -31.85 -59.60 62.48
N ASN A 342 -30.70 -60.09 62.96
CA ASN A 342 -30.59 -60.97 64.12
C ASN A 342 -30.73 -60.28 65.48
N LEU A 343 -30.46 -58.97 65.54
CA LEU A 343 -30.55 -58.13 66.74
C LEU A 343 -31.86 -58.32 67.52
N THR A 344 -32.96 -58.57 66.82
CA THR A 344 -34.28 -58.79 67.43
C THR A 344 -34.27 -59.99 68.39
N GLY A 345 -33.57 -61.07 68.02
CA GLY A 345 -33.41 -62.29 68.83
C GLY A 345 -32.25 -62.18 69.82
N ASP A 346 -31.11 -61.63 69.40
CA ASP A 346 -29.92 -61.51 70.26
C ASP A 346 -30.19 -60.63 71.49
N ILE A 347 -30.83 -59.48 71.29
CA ILE A 347 -31.19 -58.58 72.38
C ILE A 347 -32.28 -59.17 73.26
N MET A 348 -33.15 -60.04 72.74
CA MET A 348 -34.16 -60.75 73.53
C MET A 348 -33.48 -61.67 74.54
N LEU A 349 -32.50 -62.46 74.09
CA LEU A 349 -31.71 -63.36 74.93
C LEU A 349 -30.85 -62.60 75.94
N SER A 350 -30.14 -61.56 75.51
CA SER A 350 -29.29 -60.74 76.41
C SER A 350 -30.11 -59.98 77.45
N SER A 351 -31.25 -59.39 77.07
CA SER A 351 -32.13 -58.72 78.02
C SER A 351 -32.72 -59.72 79.02
N GLY A 352 -33.00 -60.95 78.57
CA GLY A 352 -33.40 -62.07 79.42
C GLY A 352 -32.40 -62.38 80.51
N TYR A 353 -31.12 -62.53 80.16
CA TYR A 353 -30.03 -62.78 81.10
C TYR A 353 -29.72 -61.61 82.05
N ILE A 354 -30.00 -60.37 81.64
CA ILE A 354 -29.79 -59.19 82.49
C ILE A 354 -30.92 -59.03 83.51
N ALA A 355 -32.16 -59.37 83.12
CA ALA A 355 -33.34 -59.19 83.97
C ALA A 355 -33.60 -60.35 84.94
N TYR A 356 -32.98 -61.51 84.73
CA TYR A 356 -33.12 -62.75 85.50
C TYR A 356 -31.76 -63.41 85.71
#